data_AF-A0AAX0Z2K4-F1
#
_entry.id   AF-A0AAX0Z2K4-F1
#
_cell.length_a   1.000
_cell.length_b   1.000
_cell.length_c   1.000
_cell.angle_alpha   90.00
_cell.angle_beta   90.00
_cell.angle_gamma   90.00
#
_symmetry.space_group_name_H-M   'P 1'
#
loop_
_entity.id
_entity.type
_entity.pdbx_description
1 polymer ?
#
loop_
_entity_poly.entity_id
_entity_poly.type
_entity_poly.pdbx_seq_one_letter_code
_entity_poly.pdbx_strand_id
1 'polypeptide(L)'
;GDYDASGLALQQAVWLDDLPVGLVAGPSAAVNRLHYVQPDHLGTPRAVIDPVRDVAVWTWDIASEAFGNSAPNEDPDLDTSRFVLDMRFPGQRLDVASGLNYNLHRDYDASIGRYIQGDPIGLAGDISLYAYALNSPLLKSDPLGLATYMITTYDRIAGVRVATHSALF
;
A
#
# COMPACT_ATOMS: atom_id res chain seq x y z
N GLY A 1 6.56 -8.37 4.73
CA GLY A 1 6.72 -9.68 4.09
C GLY A 1 6.02 -10.71 4.93
N ASP A 2 5.54 -11.77 4.29
CA ASP A 2 4.84 -12.88 4.94
C ASP A 2 5.79 -14.04 5.07
N TYR A 3 5.75 -14.70 6.22
CA TYR A 3 6.68 -15.75 6.57
C TYR A 3 5.90 -16.93 7.14
N ASP A 4 6.35 -18.14 6.83
CA ASP A 4 5.80 -19.35 7.45
C ASP A 4 6.28 -19.51 8.91
N ALA A 5 5.81 -20.57 9.58
CA ALA A 5 6.17 -20.85 10.97
C ALA A 5 7.67 -21.13 11.19
N SER A 6 8.43 -21.38 10.11
CA SER A 6 9.89 -21.56 10.15
C SER A 6 10.66 -20.27 9.84
N GLY A 7 9.96 -19.17 9.58
CA GLY A 7 10.54 -17.88 9.23
C GLY A 7 10.96 -17.76 7.77
N LEU A 8 10.58 -18.70 6.90
CA LEU A 8 10.86 -18.60 5.47
C LEU A 8 9.81 -17.74 4.78
N ALA A 9 10.26 -16.89 3.84
CA ALA A 9 9.40 -15.93 3.17
C ALA A 9 8.42 -16.59 2.19
N LEU A 10 7.14 -16.35 2.41
CA LEU A 10 6.03 -16.67 1.50
C LEU A 10 5.76 -15.49 0.53
N GLN A 11 5.98 -14.26 0.99
CA GLN A 11 5.78 -13.05 0.19
C GLN A 11 6.74 -11.94 0.62
N GLN A 12 7.51 -11.38 -0.31
CA GLN A 12 8.44 -10.28 -0.05
C GLN A 12 8.38 -9.24 -1.18
N ALA A 13 8.19 -7.98 -0.80
CA ALA A 13 8.20 -6.87 -1.73
C ALA A 13 9.64 -6.46 -2.08
N VAL A 14 9.85 -6.14 -3.36
CA VAL A 14 11.07 -5.52 -3.88
C VAL A 14 10.76 -4.04 -4.11
N TRP A 15 11.58 -3.18 -3.51
CA TRP A 15 11.38 -1.74 -3.51
C TRP A 15 12.39 -1.03 -4.41
N LEU A 16 11.93 0.02 -5.09
CA LEU A 16 12.76 1.02 -5.74
C LEU A 16 12.44 2.36 -5.08
N ASP A 17 13.39 2.87 -4.29
CA ASP A 17 13.15 3.97 -3.36
C ASP A 17 11.93 3.65 -2.47
N ASP A 18 10.89 4.49 -2.52
CA ASP A 18 9.66 4.34 -1.72
C ASP A 18 8.54 3.57 -2.45
N LEU A 19 8.79 3.06 -3.67
CA LEU A 19 7.77 2.40 -4.48
C LEU A 19 7.97 0.88 -4.51
N PRO A 20 6.92 0.07 -4.27
CA PRO A 20 6.99 -1.37 -4.47
C PRO A 20 6.93 -1.66 -5.98
N VAL A 21 8.00 -2.25 -6.53
CA VAL A 21 8.12 -2.52 -7.98
C VAL A 21 8.06 -4.00 -8.31
N GLY A 22 8.25 -4.87 -7.31
CA GLY A 22 8.21 -6.31 -7.50
C GLY A 22 7.74 -7.04 -6.25
N LEU A 23 7.37 -8.29 -6.45
CA LEU A 23 6.91 -9.17 -5.39
C LEU A 23 7.47 -10.57 -5.64
N VAL A 24 8.24 -11.10 -4.69
CA VAL A 24 8.66 -12.49 -4.67
C VAL A 24 7.63 -13.24 -3.84
N ALA A 25 6.80 -14.06 -4.48
CA ALA A 25 5.68 -14.74 -3.84
C ALA A 25 5.42 -16.11 -4.46
N GLY A 26 4.86 -17.03 -3.69
CA GLY A 26 4.49 -18.36 -4.16
C GLY A 26 3.65 -19.12 -3.16
N PRO A 27 3.15 -20.32 -3.52
CA PRO A 27 2.33 -21.14 -2.64
C PRO A 27 3.11 -21.70 -1.44
N SER A 28 4.44 -21.67 -1.50
CA SER A 28 5.34 -21.98 -0.40
C SER A 28 6.68 -21.29 -0.62
N ALA A 29 7.47 -21.14 0.46
CA ALA A 29 8.78 -20.52 0.37
C ALA A 29 9.75 -21.24 -0.58
N ALA A 30 9.54 -22.54 -0.84
CA ALA A 30 10.34 -23.32 -1.78
C ALA A 30 9.97 -23.06 -3.26
N VAL A 31 8.81 -22.45 -3.53
CA VAL A 31 8.25 -22.25 -4.88
C VAL A 31 7.87 -20.78 -5.08
N ASN A 32 8.76 -19.87 -4.69
CA ASN A 32 8.57 -18.44 -4.94
C ASN A 32 8.88 -18.05 -6.39
N ARG A 33 8.09 -17.12 -6.94
CA ARG A 33 8.29 -16.51 -8.26
C ARG A 33 8.26 -15.00 -8.17
N LEU A 34 8.99 -14.35 -9.08
CA LEU A 34 8.94 -12.90 -9.24
C LEU A 34 7.64 -12.51 -9.95
N HIS A 35 7.00 -11.46 -9.42
CA HIS A 35 5.89 -10.74 -10.03
C HIS A 35 6.25 -9.26 -10.11
N TYR A 36 5.69 -8.53 -11.07
CA TYR A 36 5.83 -7.08 -11.14
C TYR A 36 4.69 -6.41 -10.40
N VAL A 37 5.00 -5.41 -9.58
CA VAL A 37 4.00 -4.57 -8.92
C VAL A 37 3.88 -3.28 -9.71
N GLN A 38 2.66 -2.90 -10.04
CA GLN A 38 2.34 -1.60 -10.63
C GLN A 38 1.68 -0.75 -9.55
N PRO A 39 2.46 0.09 -8.84
CA PRO A 39 1.89 1.03 -7.89
C PRO A 39 1.34 2.27 -8.60
N ASP A 40 0.40 2.97 -7.95
CA ASP A 40 0.05 4.33 -8.33
C ASP A 40 1.13 5.33 -7.92
N HIS A 41 0.89 6.61 -8.21
CA HIS A 41 1.82 7.69 -7.88
C HIS A 41 2.13 7.81 -6.39
N LEU A 42 1.29 7.28 -5.49
CA LEU A 42 1.50 7.26 -4.04
C LEU A 42 2.35 6.09 -3.56
N GLY A 43 2.60 5.08 -4.41
CA GLY A 43 3.17 3.81 -3.99
C GLY A 43 2.12 2.76 -3.59
N THR A 44 0.82 3.03 -3.79
CA THR A 44 -0.24 2.05 -3.51
C THR A 44 -0.26 0.99 -4.61
N PRO A 45 -0.11 -0.32 -4.31
CA PRO A 45 -0.25 -1.35 -5.33
C PRO A 45 -1.62 -1.31 -6.03
N ARG A 46 -1.62 -1.25 -7.37
CA ARG A 46 -2.85 -1.28 -8.20
C ARG A 46 -2.97 -2.52 -9.04
N ALA A 47 -1.86 -3.12 -9.44
CA ALA A 47 -1.84 -4.43 -10.10
C ALA A 47 -0.59 -5.23 -9.73
N VAL A 48 -0.73 -6.55 -9.80
CA VAL A 48 0.39 -7.51 -9.80
C VAL A 48 0.35 -8.27 -11.11
N ILE A 49 1.48 -8.32 -11.82
CA ILE A 49 1.61 -8.94 -13.14
C ILE A 49 2.47 -10.21 -13.02
N ASP A 50 1.99 -11.32 -13.59
CA ASP A 50 2.81 -12.49 -13.88
C ASP A 50 3.70 -12.18 -15.08
N PRO A 51 5.04 -12.11 -14.92
CA PRO A 51 5.94 -11.66 -15.98
C PRO A 51 6.16 -12.71 -17.08
N VAL A 52 5.77 -13.98 -16.86
CA VAL A 52 5.90 -15.05 -17.86
C VAL A 52 4.68 -15.07 -18.76
N ARG A 53 3.49 -14.88 -18.18
CA ARG A 53 2.22 -14.86 -18.91
C ARG A 53 1.84 -13.47 -19.42
N ASP A 54 2.45 -12.42 -18.88
CA ASP A 54 2.14 -11.01 -19.14
C ASP A 54 0.65 -10.68 -18.90
N VAL A 55 0.12 -11.17 -17.78
CA VAL A 55 -1.26 -10.93 -17.35
C VAL A 55 -1.31 -10.45 -15.91
N ALA A 56 -2.31 -9.62 -15.59
CA ALA A 56 -2.58 -9.28 -14.20
C ALA A 56 -3.13 -10.51 -13.47
N VAL A 57 -2.60 -10.78 -12.28
CA VAL A 57 -3.06 -11.84 -11.36
C VAL A 57 -3.72 -11.28 -10.11
N TRP A 58 -3.61 -9.97 -9.91
CA TRP A 58 -4.27 -9.24 -8.83
C TRP A 58 -4.46 -7.79 -9.27
N THR A 59 -5.61 -7.19 -8.94
CA THR A 59 -5.88 -5.77 -9.21
C THR A 59 -6.65 -5.12 -8.06
N TRP A 60 -6.42 -3.83 -7.84
CA TRP A 60 -7.15 -3.04 -6.86
C TRP A 60 -7.42 -1.62 -7.36
N ASP A 61 -8.55 -1.49 -8.05
CA ASP A 61 -8.97 -0.24 -8.69
C ASP A 61 -9.47 0.80 -7.65
N ILE A 62 -9.19 2.06 -7.96
CA ILE A 62 -9.57 3.26 -7.20
C ILE A 62 -10.89 3.87 -7.71
N ALA A 63 -11.41 3.44 -8.86
CA ALA A 63 -12.47 4.13 -9.60
C ALA A 63 -13.77 4.39 -8.82
N SER A 64 -14.05 3.60 -7.78
CA SER A 64 -15.32 3.67 -7.05
C SER A 64 -15.22 4.26 -5.63
N GLU A 65 -14.02 4.43 -5.06
CA GLU A 65 -13.86 4.93 -3.68
C GLU A 65 -12.44 5.43 -3.41
N ALA A 66 -12.32 6.58 -2.73
CA ALA A 66 -11.03 7.25 -2.51
C ALA A 66 -10.30 6.77 -1.25
N PHE A 67 -11.02 6.20 -0.27
CA PHE A 67 -10.47 5.83 1.04
C PHE A 67 -10.03 4.36 1.16
N GLY A 68 -10.00 3.62 0.05
CA GLY A 68 -9.46 2.25 0.01
C GLY A 68 -10.38 1.20 0.65
N ASN A 69 -11.70 1.42 0.64
CA ASN A 69 -12.67 0.46 1.18
C ASN A 69 -13.08 -0.65 0.18
N SER A 70 -12.68 -0.53 -1.09
CA SER A 70 -12.93 -1.58 -2.07
C SER A 70 -12.10 -2.82 -1.76
N ALA A 71 -12.64 -4.02 -2.00
CA ALA A 71 -11.85 -5.24 -1.99
C ALA A 71 -11.05 -5.35 -3.30
N PRO A 72 -9.81 -5.86 -3.28
CA PRO A 72 -9.09 -6.20 -4.50
C PRO A 72 -9.76 -7.35 -5.26
N ASN A 73 -9.60 -7.37 -6.57
CA ASN A 73 -9.87 -8.54 -7.39
C ASN A 73 -8.62 -9.44 -7.41
N GLU A 74 -8.73 -10.60 -6.78
CA GLU A 74 -7.65 -11.57 -6.61
C GLU A 74 -7.57 -12.63 -7.72
N ASP A 75 -8.48 -12.62 -8.69
CA ASP A 75 -8.48 -13.50 -9.87
C ASP A 75 -8.98 -12.72 -11.10
N PRO A 76 -8.24 -11.69 -11.57
CA PRO A 76 -8.62 -10.92 -12.75
C PRO A 76 -8.38 -11.66 -14.07
N ASP A 77 -7.55 -12.69 -14.10
CA ASP A 77 -7.30 -13.56 -15.26
C ASP A 77 -8.27 -14.73 -15.37
N LEU A 78 -9.14 -14.93 -14.38
CA LEU A 78 -10.25 -15.89 -14.35
C LEU A 78 -9.77 -17.35 -14.51
N ASP A 79 -8.60 -17.66 -13.96
CA ASP A 79 -8.00 -19.00 -14.03
C ASP A 79 -8.30 -19.85 -12.80
N THR A 80 -9.10 -19.32 -11.85
CA THR A 80 -9.50 -19.90 -10.56
C THR A 80 -8.40 -19.93 -9.49
N SER A 81 -7.21 -19.41 -9.79
CA SER A 81 -6.10 -19.28 -8.85
C SER A 81 -6.08 -17.88 -8.26
N ARG A 82 -6.47 -17.75 -6.99
CA ARG A 82 -6.43 -16.46 -6.30
C ARG A 82 -5.02 -16.06 -5.90
N PHE A 83 -4.66 -14.81 -6.16
CA PHE A 83 -3.46 -14.17 -5.63
C PHE A 83 -3.82 -13.25 -4.47
N VAL A 84 -3.31 -13.51 -3.26
CA VAL A 84 -3.59 -12.69 -2.08
C VAL A 84 -2.45 -11.68 -1.85
N LEU A 85 -2.82 -10.41 -1.74
CA LEU A 85 -1.90 -9.31 -1.39
C LEU A 85 -2.56 -8.41 -0.36
N ASP A 86 -1.99 -8.36 0.84
CA ASP A 86 -2.52 -7.56 1.96
C ASP A 86 -2.02 -6.11 1.98
N MET A 87 -1.06 -5.74 1.12
CA MET A 87 -0.60 -4.35 1.04
C MET A 87 -1.75 -3.42 0.65
N ARG A 88 -1.87 -2.28 1.33
CA ARG A 88 -2.90 -1.27 1.11
C ARG A 88 -2.24 0.06 0.74
N PHE A 89 -2.76 1.19 1.22
CA PHE A 89 -2.06 2.46 1.08
C PHE A 89 -0.62 2.40 1.64
N PRO A 90 0.26 3.34 1.30
CA PRO A 90 1.64 3.31 1.76
C PRO A 90 1.75 3.14 3.27
N GLY A 91 2.58 2.20 3.73
CA GLY A 91 2.73 1.84 5.14
C GLY A 91 1.66 0.89 5.70
N GLN A 92 0.54 0.71 4.98
CA GLN A 92 -0.61 -0.04 5.46
C GLN A 92 -0.63 -1.50 4.99
N ARG A 93 -1.13 -2.35 5.86
CA ARG A 93 -1.44 -3.75 5.57
C ARG A 93 -2.79 -4.14 6.15
N LEU A 94 -3.63 -4.83 5.37
CA LEU A 94 -4.87 -5.40 5.88
C LEU A 94 -4.58 -6.46 6.95
N ASP A 95 -5.17 -6.29 8.13
CA ASP A 95 -5.36 -7.36 9.10
C ASP A 95 -6.73 -8.00 8.85
N VAL A 96 -6.72 -9.20 8.29
CA VAL A 96 -7.93 -9.94 7.92
C VAL A 96 -8.80 -10.27 9.15
N ALA A 97 -8.20 -10.39 10.35
CA ALA A 97 -8.95 -10.75 11.55
C ALA A 97 -9.86 -9.61 12.05
N SER A 98 -9.37 -8.37 11.97
CA SER A 98 -10.13 -7.18 12.37
C SER A 98 -10.86 -6.49 11.21
N GLY A 99 -10.39 -6.67 9.98
CA GLY A 99 -10.82 -5.90 8.81
C GLY A 99 -10.23 -4.49 8.75
N LEU A 100 -9.33 -4.14 9.68
CA LEU A 100 -8.63 -2.86 9.71
C LEU A 100 -7.31 -2.95 8.95
N ASN A 101 -6.82 -1.79 8.51
CA ASN A 101 -5.48 -1.69 7.96
C ASN A 101 -4.50 -1.27 9.07
N TYR A 102 -3.65 -2.20 9.48
CA TYR A 102 -2.53 -1.89 10.37
C TYR A 102 -1.55 -0.93 9.68
N ASN A 103 -1.26 0.19 10.33
CA ASN A 103 -0.36 1.25 9.85
C ASN A 103 0.64 1.65 10.93
N LEU A 104 1.47 0.69 11.36
CA LEU A 104 2.54 0.83 12.36
C LEU A 104 2.09 1.35 13.73
N HIS A 105 1.82 2.65 13.84
CA HIS A 105 1.42 3.32 15.07
C HIS A 105 -0.09 3.40 15.26
N ARG A 106 -0.85 3.18 14.18
CA ARG A 106 -2.31 3.26 14.21
C ARG A 106 -2.96 2.21 13.31
N ASP A 107 -4.21 1.88 13.62
CA ASP A 107 -5.10 1.07 12.80
C ASP A 107 -6.08 1.99 12.07
N TYR A 108 -6.16 1.80 10.75
CA TYR A 108 -6.99 2.58 9.85
C TYR A 108 -8.24 1.79 9.45
N ASP A 109 -9.40 2.41 9.62
CA ASP A 109 -10.69 1.90 9.16
C ASP A 109 -11.06 2.56 7.83
N ALA A 110 -10.91 1.79 6.74
CA ALA A 110 -11.22 2.25 5.39
C ALA A 110 -12.72 2.52 5.19
N SER A 111 -13.61 1.88 5.96
CA SER A 111 -15.06 2.03 5.83
C SER A 111 -15.55 3.41 6.26
N ILE A 112 -14.81 4.07 7.16
CA ILE A 112 -15.06 5.44 7.63
C ILE A 112 -13.97 6.43 7.21
N GLY A 113 -12.91 5.96 6.56
CA GLY A 113 -11.83 6.77 6.00
C GLY A 113 -10.88 7.39 7.04
N ARG A 114 -10.72 6.76 8.22
CA ARG A 114 -10.04 7.38 9.38
C ARG A 114 -9.32 6.36 10.26
N TYR A 115 -8.39 6.85 11.09
CA TYR A 115 -7.81 6.05 12.16
C TYR A 115 -8.80 5.82 13.29
N ILE A 116 -8.70 4.67 13.95
CA ILE A 116 -9.51 4.36 15.14
C ILE A 116 -8.83 4.76 16.45
N GLN A 117 -7.52 5.01 16.43
CA GLN A 117 -6.78 5.59 17.56
C GLN A 117 -6.44 7.06 17.29
N GLY A 118 -6.36 7.84 18.36
CA GLY A 118 -5.85 9.21 18.30
C GLY A 118 -4.35 9.23 18.01
N ASP A 119 -3.90 10.25 17.30
CA ASP A 119 -2.49 10.42 16.91
C ASP A 119 -1.54 10.42 18.13
N PRO A 120 -0.53 9.51 18.19
CA PRO A 120 0.45 9.48 19.27
C PRO A 120 1.30 10.75 19.40
N ILE A 121 1.48 11.51 18.31
CA ILE A 121 2.18 12.80 18.36
C ILE A 121 1.22 13.97 18.60
N GLY A 122 -0.06 13.69 18.83
CA GLY A 122 -1.09 14.66 19.15
C GLY A 122 -1.31 15.66 18.01
N LEU A 123 -1.53 16.93 18.39
CA LEU A 123 -1.78 18.01 17.44
C LEU A 123 -0.54 18.43 16.62
N ALA A 124 0.61 17.81 16.83
CA ALA A 124 1.80 18.04 16.02
C ALA A 124 1.71 17.36 14.64
N GLY A 125 0.83 16.35 14.47
CA GLY A 125 0.62 15.69 13.18
C GLY A 125 -0.48 16.35 12.34
N ASP A 126 -1.62 16.64 12.95
CA ASP A 126 -2.77 17.34 12.34
C ASP A 126 -3.69 17.88 13.45
N ILE A 127 -4.54 18.86 13.11
CA ILE A 127 -5.63 19.32 13.97
C ILE A 127 -6.65 18.21 14.25
N SER A 128 -6.78 17.25 13.33
CA SER A 128 -7.60 16.06 13.51
C SER A 128 -6.75 14.86 13.96
N LEU A 129 -6.93 14.44 15.22
CA LEU A 129 -6.22 13.29 15.78
C LEU A 129 -6.52 11.94 15.07
N TYR A 130 -7.54 11.89 14.22
CA TYR A 130 -8.03 10.66 13.58
C TYR A 130 -8.01 10.73 12.05
N ALA A 131 -7.64 11.86 11.44
CA ALA A 131 -7.67 11.96 9.99
C ALA A 131 -6.56 11.13 9.35
N TYR A 132 -6.89 10.46 8.25
CA TYR A 132 -5.89 9.90 7.35
C TYR A 132 -5.58 10.91 6.25
N ALA A 133 -4.29 11.19 6.03
CA ALA A 133 -3.80 11.95 4.88
C ALA A 133 -4.49 13.32 4.66
N LEU A 134 -4.82 14.04 5.73
CA LEU A 134 -5.58 15.31 5.69
C LEU A 134 -6.90 15.20 4.88
N ASN A 135 -7.58 14.06 4.95
CA ASN A 135 -8.76 13.72 4.15
C ASN A 135 -8.55 13.85 2.63
N SER A 136 -7.30 13.73 2.17
CA SER A 136 -6.91 13.84 0.75
C SER A 136 -6.10 12.62 0.30
N PRO A 137 -6.63 11.39 0.44
CA PRO A 137 -5.89 10.14 0.22
C PRO A 137 -5.46 9.89 -1.22
N LEU A 138 -5.96 10.71 -2.18
CA LEU A 138 -5.55 10.67 -3.59
C LEU A 138 -4.28 11.47 -3.89
N LEU A 139 -3.80 12.29 -2.95
CA LEU A 139 -2.66 13.19 -3.15
C LEU A 139 -1.62 13.08 -2.04
N LYS A 140 -2.01 12.44 -0.93
CA LYS A 140 -1.26 12.41 0.30
C LYS A 140 -1.34 11.01 0.90
N SER A 141 -0.32 10.67 1.67
CA SER A 141 -0.21 9.41 2.39
C SER A 141 0.25 9.68 3.81
N ASP A 142 0.08 8.71 4.71
CA ASP A 142 0.69 8.73 6.03
C ASP A 142 1.37 7.36 6.25
N PRO A 143 2.61 7.18 5.73
CA PRO A 143 3.26 5.86 5.69
C PRO A 143 3.62 5.28 7.05
N LEU A 144 3.58 6.09 8.11
CA LEU A 144 3.94 5.67 9.46
C LEU A 144 2.76 5.68 10.43
N GLY A 145 1.60 6.20 10.03
CA GLY A 145 0.51 6.44 10.97
C GLY A 145 0.83 7.55 11.97
N LEU A 146 1.60 8.58 11.58
CA LEU A 146 2.01 9.70 12.44
C LEU A 146 1.83 11.07 11.78
N ALA A 147 2.16 11.22 10.51
CA ALA A 147 2.20 12.53 9.86
C ALA A 147 1.89 12.39 8.37
N THR A 148 1.18 13.36 7.82
CA THR A 148 0.81 13.33 6.40
C THR A 148 1.97 13.79 5.53
N TYR A 149 2.27 13.03 4.47
CA TYR A 149 3.24 13.36 3.44
C TYR A 149 2.49 13.73 2.15
N MET A 150 2.93 14.80 1.50
CA MET A 150 2.48 15.13 0.15
C MET A 150 3.51 14.64 -0.85
N ILE A 151 3.05 14.02 -1.93
CA ILE A 151 3.91 13.79 -3.09
C ILE A 151 3.97 15.08 -3.88
N THR A 152 5.13 15.71 -3.87
CA THR A 152 5.42 16.84 -4.74
C THR A 152 6.26 16.34 -5.91
N THR A 153 5.73 16.51 -7.12
CA THR A 153 6.52 16.37 -8.35
C THR A 153 7.12 17.74 -8.69
N TYR A 154 8.06 18.22 -7.88
CA TYR A 154 8.74 19.46 -8.19
C TYR A 154 10.20 19.42 -7.77
N ASP A 155 11.09 19.15 -8.73
CA ASP A 155 12.47 19.62 -8.62
C ASP A 155 12.78 20.55 -9.79
N ARG A 156 13.19 21.78 -9.46
CA ARG A 156 13.52 22.83 -10.45
C ARG A 156 14.96 22.72 -10.95
N ILE A 157 15.72 21.75 -10.48
CA ILE A 157 17.13 21.60 -10.83
C ILE A 157 17.28 20.31 -11.63
N ALA A 158 17.79 20.44 -12.86
CA ALA A 158 18.19 19.38 -13.80
C ALA A 158 17.12 18.68 -14.66
N GLY A 159 15.85 19.07 -14.64
CA GLY A 159 14.86 18.52 -15.60
C GLY A 159 14.52 17.03 -15.38
N VAL A 160 14.90 16.48 -14.23
CA VAL A 160 14.53 15.14 -13.77
C VAL A 160 13.36 15.28 -12.81
N ARG A 161 12.28 14.55 -13.07
CA ARG A 161 11.14 14.46 -12.14
C ARG A 161 11.49 13.41 -11.08
N VAL A 162 11.88 13.84 -9.89
CA VAL A 162 11.99 12.97 -8.71
C VAL A 162 10.76 13.23 -7.85
N ALA A 163 10.04 12.18 -7.46
CA ALA A 163 8.98 12.28 -6.47
C ALA A 163 9.64 12.39 -5.09
N THR A 164 9.50 13.52 -4.42
CA THR A 164 10.01 13.70 -3.05
C THR A 164 8.85 13.70 -2.06
N HIS A 165 8.95 12.87 -1.02
CA HIS A 165 8.05 12.85 0.11
C HIS A 165 8.47 13.92 1.13
N SER A 166 7.63 14.90 1.37
CA SER A 166 7.84 15.89 2.45
C SER A 166 6.70 15.79 3.46
N ALA A 167 7.05 15.69 4.73
CA ALA A 167 6.09 15.74 5.83
C ALA A 167 5.44 17.12 5.87
N LEU A 168 4.12 17.16 6.06
CA LEU A 168 3.37 18.37 6.34
C LEU A 168 3.21 18.46 7.86
N PHE A 169 3.83 19.48 8.45
CA PHE A 169 3.66 19.89 9.85
C PHE A 169 3.02 21.28 9.90
#